data_AF-U2PQR9-F1
#
_entry.id   AF-U2PQR9-F1
#
_cell.length_a   1.000
_cell.length_b   1.000
_cell.length_c   1.000
_cell.angle_alpha   90.00
_cell.angle_beta   90.00
_cell.angle_gamma   90.00
#
_symmetry.space_group_name_H-M   'P 1'
#
loop_
_entity.id
_entity.type
_entity.pdbx_description
1 polymer ?
#
loop_
_entity_poly.entity_id
_entity_poly.type
_entity_poly.pdbx_seq_one_letter_code
_entity_poly.pdbx_strand_id
1 'polypeptide(L)'
;MNEDKVIEQIARPIIEQLKKLDNSEIQKKWNQIPKIHFVRDDGMEGPLVIDGVEINDEFIEKLEAYVQEELEMLEKPTILH
;
A
#
# COMPACT_ATOMS: atom_id res chain seq x y z
N MET A 1 -16.31 -8.13 -7.72
CA MET A 1 -15.49 -6.93 -8.03
C MET A 1 -14.21 -7.38 -8.72
N ASN A 2 -13.51 -6.52 -9.45
CA ASN A 2 -12.20 -6.87 -10.01
C ASN A 2 -11.13 -6.75 -8.92
N GLU A 3 -10.10 -7.59 -8.99
CA GLU A 3 -8.93 -7.61 -8.11
C GLU A 3 -8.34 -6.20 -7.90
N ASP A 4 -8.13 -5.45 -8.98
CA ASP A 4 -7.58 -4.07 -8.92
C ASP A 4 -8.40 -3.13 -8.02
N LYS A 5 -9.73 -3.27 -8.02
CA LYS A 5 -10.59 -2.45 -7.17
C LYS A 5 -10.45 -2.81 -5.70
N VAL A 6 -10.21 -4.09 -5.40
CA VAL A 6 -9.96 -4.55 -4.04
C VAL A 6 -8.59 -4.06 -3.57
N ILE A 7 -7.57 -4.13 -4.43
CA ILE A 7 -6.24 -3.55 -4.18
C ILE A 7 -6.35 -2.07 -3.86
N GLU A 8 -7.02 -1.29 -4.70
CA GLU A 8 -7.20 0.15 -4.48
C GLU A 8 -7.94 0.45 -3.16
N GLN A 9 -8.97 -0.33 -2.82
CA GLN A 9 -9.71 -0.16 -1.57
C GLN A 9 -8.85 -0.43 -0.33
N ILE A 10 -7.97 -1.42 -0.38
CA ILE A 10 -7.06 -1.74 0.72
C ILE A 10 -5.91 -0.72 0.78
N ALA A 11 -5.34 -0.34 -0.36
CA ALA A 11 -4.19 0.54 -0.45
C ALA A 11 -4.49 1.98 -0.02
N ARG A 12 -5.64 2.55 -0.43
CA ARG A 12 -6.03 3.93 -0.12
C ARG A 12 -5.88 4.32 1.36
N PRO A 13 -6.51 3.62 2.33
CA PRO A 13 -6.39 3.97 3.74
C PRO A 13 -4.97 3.80 4.30
N ILE A 14 -4.16 2.90 3.72
CA ILE A 14 -2.75 2.71 4.10
C ILE A 14 -1.94 3.93 3.65
N ILE A 15 -2.06 4.32 2.38
CA ILE A 15 -1.38 5.49 1.81
C ILE A 15 -1.76 6.77 2.56
N GLU A 16 -3.04 6.95 2.90
CA GLU A 16 -3.49 8.11 3.69
C GLU A 16 -2.84 8.17 5.08
N GLN A 17 -2.68 7.03 5.74
CA GLN A 17 -1.98 6.96 7.03
C GLN A 17 -0.49 7.27 6.87
N LEU A 18 0.15 6.74 5.83
CA LEU A 18 1.55 7.01 5.50
C LEU A 18 1.79 8.50 5.22
N LYS A 19 0.89 9.17 4.48
CA LYS A 19 0.93 10.62 4.24
C LYS A 19 0.81 11.46 5.52
N LYS A 20 0.01 11.00 6.48
CA LYS A 20 -0.14 11.67 7.78
C LYS A 20 1.13 11.54 8.63
N LEU A 21 1.84 10.42 8.52
CA LEU A 21 3.12 10.20 9.21
C LEU A 21 4.20 11.14 8.67
N ASP A 22 4.32 11.28 7.35
CA ASP A 22 5.30 12.20 6.72
C ASP A 22 5.04 13.68 7.07
N ASN A 23 3.77 14.09 7.17
CA ASN A 23 3.39 15.46 7.55
C ASN A 23 3.30 15.71 9.06
N SER A 24 3.63 14.73 9.89
CA SER A 24 3.57 14.92 11.35
C SER A 24 4.76 15.75 11.83
N GLU A 25 4.52 16.82 12.61
CA GLU A 25 5.58 17.69 13.16
C GLU A 25 6.59 16.93 14.06
N ILE A 26 6.26 15.69 14.44
CA ILE A 26 7.03 14.82 15.34
C ILE A 26 8.06 14.00 14.55
N GLN A 27 7.86 13.78 13.25
CA GLN A 27 8.76 12.99 12.41
C GLN A 27 9.30 13.86 11.28
N LYS A 28 10.64 13.96 11.19
CA LYS A 28 11.31 14.55 10.02
C LYS A 28 10.66 13.96 8.76
N LYS A 29 10.31 14.83 7.80
CA LYS A 29 10.03 14.44 6.41
C LYS A 29 10.95 13.30 6.02
N TRP A 30 10.39 12.28 5.41
CA TRP A 30 11.18 11.11 5.04
C TRP A 30 12.34 11.57 4.15
N ASN A 31 13.57 11.24 4.56
CA ASN A 31 14.75 11.58 3.75
C ASN A 31 14.82 10.69 2.49
N GLN A 32 14.08 9.58 2.48
CA GLN A 32 14.00 8.58 1.43
C GLN A 32 12.62 7.92 1.49
N ILE A 33 12.12 7.52 0.33
CA ILE A 33 10.89 6.76 0.17
C ILE A 33 10.99 5.45 0.97
N PRO A 34 10.09 5.17 1.93
CA PRO A 34 10.12 3.92 2.66
C PRO A 34 9.73 2.75 1.75
N LYS A 35 10.27 1.58 2.09
CA LYS A 35 9.89 0.32 1.47
C LYS A 35 8.76 -0.32 2.28
N ILE A 36 7.70 -0.72 1.61
CA ILE A 36 6.58 -1.45 2.22
C ILE A 36 6.72 -2.95 1.95
N HIS A 37 6.39 -3.78 2.94
CA HIS A 37 6.25 -5.22 2.82
C HIS A 37 5.06 -5.67 3.67
N PHE A 38 4.12 -6.37 3.06
CA PHE A 38 2.95 -6.93 3.71
C PHE A 38 3.21 -8.40 4.00
N VAL A 39 3.03 -8.78 5.26
CA VAL A 39 3.10 -10.18 5.68
C VAL A 39 1.71 -10.64 6.10
N ARG A 40 1.35 -11.83 5.65
CA ARG A 40 0.15 -12.49 6.16
C ARG A 40 0.44 -12.96 7.59
N ASP A 41 -0.55 -12.80 8.46
CA ASP A 41 -0.47 -13.37 9.80
C ASP A 41 -0.67 -14.90 9.71
N ASP A 42 0.36 -15.64 10.11
CA ASP A 42 0.38 -17.11 10.15
C ASP A 42 -0.66 -17.71 11.12
N GLY A 43 -1.22 -16.87 12.01
CA GLY A 43 -2.28 -17.27 12.94
C GLY A 43 -3.69 -17.31 12.35
N MET A 44 -3.90 -16.85 11.10
CA MET A 44 -5.21 -16.91 10.45
C MET A 44 -5.49 -18.28 9.85
N GLU A 45 -6.37 -19.07 10.48
CA GLU A 45 -6.89 -20.30 9.90
C GLU A 45 -7.90 -20.01 8.77
N GLY A 46 -7.60 -20.46 7.55
CA GLY A 46 -8.49 -20.40 6.39
C GLY A 46 -8.10 -19.36 5.32
N PRO A 47 -8.66 -19.45 4.09
CA PRO A 47 -8.35 -18.51 3.02
C PRO A 47 -8.85 -17.11 3.38
N LEU A 48 -7.97 -16.09 3.25
CA LEU A 48 -8.36 -14.71 3.41
C LEU A 48 -9.04 -14.25 2.12
N VAL A 49 -10.33 -13.91 2.20
CA VAL A 49 -11.13 -13.50 1.03
C VAL A 49 -11.79 -12.16 1.32
N ILE A 50 -11.58 -11.18 0.44
CA ILE A 50 -12.17 -9.84 0.52
C ILE A 50 -12.97 -9.59 -0.75
N ASP A 51 -14.26 -9.28 -0.62
CA ASP A 51 -15.18 -9.04 -1.75
C ASP A 51 -15.16 -10.12 -2.85
N GLY A 52 -14.94 -11.37 -2.44
CA GLY A 52 -14.87 -12.53 -3.33
C GLY A 52 -13.52 -12.71 -4.05
N VAL A 53 -12.50 -11.93 -3.68
CA VAL A 53 -11.11 -12.06 -4.15
C VAL A 53 -10.28 -12.73 -3.06
N GLU A 54 -9.58 -13.81 -3.43
CA GLU A 54 -8.66 -14.49 -2.53
C GLU A 54 -7.36 -13.68 -2.40
N ILE A 55 -6.97 -13.41 -1.15
CA ILE A 55 -5.74 -12.72 -0.80
C ILE A 55 -4.64 -13.76 -0.68
N ASN A 56 -4.02 -14.06 -1.81
CA ASN A 56 -2.86 -14.93 -1.93
C ASN A 56 -1.56 -14.10 -2.06
N ASP A 57 -0.42 -14.78 -2.21
CA ASP A 57 0.88 -14.10 -2.33
C ASP A 57 0.94 -13.20 -3.57
N GLU A 58 0.33 -13.60 -4.70
CA GLU A 58 0.28 -12.78 -5.92
C GLU A 58 -0.51 -11.48 -5.71
N PHE A 59 -1.64 -11.55 -4.98
CA PHE A 59 -2.41 -10.37 -4.60
C PHE A 59 -1.58 -9.44 -3.71
N ILE A 60 -0.86 -10.02 -2.74
CA ILE A 60 0.00 -9.27 -1.82
C ILE A 60 1.11 -8.55 -2.59
N GLU A 61 1.78 -9.23 -3.52
CA GLU A 61 2.82 -8.63 -4.37
C GLU A 61 2.27 -7.45 -5.20
N LYS A 62 1.07 -7.60 -5.78
CA LYS A 62 0.42 -6.50 -6.52
C LYS A 62 0.05 -5.34 -5.62
N LEU A 63 -0.46 -5.62 -4.42
CA LEU A 63 -0.78 -4.60 -3.43
C LEU A 63 0.47 -3.85 -2.96
N GLU A 64 1.58 -4.56 -2.71
CA GLU A 64 2.87 -3.96 -2.39
C GLU A 64 3.35 -3.03 -3.50
N ALA A 65 3.34 -3.51 -4.75
CA ALA A 65 3.76 -2.73 -5.91
C ALA A 65 2.92 -1.46 -6.06
N TYR A 66 1.60 -1.58 -5.96
CA TYR A 66 0.68 -0.44 -6.05
C TYR A 66 0.96 0.61 -4.96
N VAL A 67 1.11 0.19 -3.70
CA VAL A 67 1.40 1.13 -2.60
C VAL A 67 2.77 1.77 -2.79
N GLN A 68 3.78 1.01 -3.23
CA GLN A 68 5.13 1.53 -3.46
C GLN A 68 5.14 2.58 -4.58
N GLU A 69 4.47 2.31 -5.71
CA GLU A 69 4.35 3.25 -6.83
C GLU A 69 3.68 4.56 -6.39
N GLU A 70 2.57 4.47 -5.65
CA GLU A 70 1.87 5.65 -5.12
C GLU A 70 2.77 6.47 -4.19
N LEU A 71 3.57 5.83 -3.34
CA LEU A 71 4.55 6.53 -2.49
C LEU A 71 5.64 7.22 -3.31
N GLU A 72 6.12 6.60 -4.39
CA GLU A 72 7.09 7.22 -5.29
C GLU A 72 6.54 8.44 -6.03
N MET A 73 5.28 8.38 -6.44
CA MET A 73 4.62 9.51 -7.12
C MET A 73 4.41 10.71 -6.19
N LEU A 74 4.38 10.51 -4.87
CA LEU A 74 4.28 11.60 -3.90
C LEU A 74 5.62 12.35 -3.72
N GLU A 75 6.74 11.64 -3.85
CA GLU A 75 8.08 12.20 -3.68
C GLU A 75 8.67 12.78 -4.98
N LYS A 76 8.32 12.22 -6.14
CA LYS A 76 8.67 12.82 -7.43
C LYS A 76 7.60 13.86 -7.78
N PRO A 77 7.86 15.18 -7.68
CA PRO A 77 6.96 16.12 -8.33
C PRO A 77 6.89 15.69 -9.79
N THR A 78 5.68 15.46 -10.30
CA THR A 78 5.45 15.20 -11.72
C THR A 78 6.22 16.24 -12.52
N ILE A 79 7.38 15.88 -13.07
CA ILE A 79 8.01 16.66 -14.12
C ILE A 79 7.12 16.41 -15.33
N LEU A 80 6.08 17.24 -15.46
CA LEU A 80 5.46 17.47 -16.76
C LEU A 80 6.56 18.06 -17.64
N HIS A 81 7.08 17.24 -18.54
CA HIS A 81 7.79 17.71 -19.73
C HIS A 81 6.79 18.00 -20.84
#